data_AF-A0A094K229-F1
#
_entry.id   AF-A0A094K229-F1
#
_cell.length_a   1.000
_cell.length_b   1.000
_cell.length_c   1.000
_cell.angle_alpha   90.00
_cell.angle_beta   90.00
_cell.angle_gamma   90.00
#
_symmetry.space_group_name_H-M   'P 1'
#
loop_
_entity.id
_entity.type
_entity.pdbx_description
1 polymer ?
#
loop_
_entity_poly.entity_id
_entity_poly.type
_entity_poly.pdbx_seq_one_letter_code
_entity_poly.pdbx_strand_id
1 'polypeptide(L)' 'GIPIKSTMDNSTTIQYAGLMHSLIMKARSTVRDVDPQNDLTFLRIRSKKNEIMVAPGK' A
#
# COMPACT_ATOMS: atom_id res chain seq x y z
N GLY A 1 5.41 -1.92 7.55
CA GLY A 1 5.71 -0.49 7.78
C GLY A 1 5.29 -0.08 9.18
N ILE A 2 5.88 0.99 9.72
CA ILE A 2 5.52 1.54 11.04
C ILE A 2 4.49 2.65 10.82
N PRO A 3 3.28 2.57 11.39
CA PRO A 3 2.29 3.64 11.26
C PRO A 3 2.68 4.87 12.08
N ILE A 4 2.68 6.05 11.46
CA ILE A 4 3.01 7.34 12.11
C ILE A 4 1.75 8.05 12.62
N LYS A 5 0.66 7.96 11.85
CA LYS A 5 -0.66 8.51 12.20
C LYS A 5 -1.74 7.62 11.59
N SER A 6 -2.73 7.24 12.37
CA SER A 6 -3.87 6.44 11.91
C SER A 6 -5.15 6.90 12.59
N THR A 7 -6.26 6.81 11.88
CA THR A 7 -7.61 7.00 12.44
C THR A 7 -8.27 5.67 12.82
N MET A 8 -7.56 4.55 12.62
CA MET A 8 -8.01 3.20 12.99
C MET A 8 -7.39 2.77 14.33
N ASP A 9 -7.93 1.71 14.93
CA ASP A 9 -7.36 1.11 16.14
C ASP A 9 -5.91 0.65 15.91
N ASN A 10 -5.08 0.73 16.94
CA ASN A 10 -3.63 0.53 16.81
C ASN A 10 -3.29 -0.91 16.37
N SER A 11 -4.05 -1.90 16.86
CA SER A 11 -3.90 -3.31 16.49
C SER A 11 -4.14 -3.55 15.00
N THR A 12 -5.27 -3.06 14.48
CA THR A 12 -5.62 -3.20 13.06
C THR A 12 -4.67 -2.38 12.20
N THR A 13 -4.29 -1.19 12.65
CA THR A 13 -3.32 -0.34 11.95
C THR A 13 -1.98 -1.05 11.75
N ILE A 14 -1.42 -1.68 12.79
CA ILE A 14 -0.14 -2.40 12.68
C ILE A 14 -0.25 -3.58 11.72
N GLN A 15 -1.33 -4.36 11.81
CA GLN A 15 -1.55 -5.48 10.90
C GLN A 15 -1.71 -5.02 9.44
N TYR A 16 -2.53 -4.00 9.20
CA TYR A 16 -2.72 -3.43 7.87
C TYR A 16 -1.42 -2.81 7.34
N ALA A 17 -0.66 -2.08 8.16
CA ALA A 17 0.61 -1.49 7.74
C ALA A 17 1.68 -2.54 7.39
N GLY A 18 1.64 -3.72 8.01
CA GLY A 18 2.47 -4.86 7.64
C GLY A 18 2.05 -5.47 6.30
N LEU A 19 0.77 -5.84 6.18
CA LEU A 19 0.21 -6.48 4.98
C LEU A 19 0.28 -5.57 3.75
N MET A 20 -0.09 -4.30 3.89
CA MET A 20 -0.04 -3.31 2.82
C MET A 20 1.38 -3.08 2.35
N HIS A 21 2.35 -3.04 3.26
CA HIS A 21 3.75 -2.87 2.87
C HIS A 21 4.24 -4.01 1.96
N SER A 22 3.93 -5.27 2.30
CA SER A 22 4.27 -6.41 1.44
C SER A 22 3.55 -6.35 0.09
N LEU A 23 2.28 -5.94 0.09
CA LEU A 23 1.50 -5.80 -1.14
C LEU A 23 2.07 -4.72 -2.07
N ILE A 24 2.47 -3.56 -1.53
CA ILE A 24 3.06 -2.46 -2.30
C ILE A 24 4.40 -2.88 -2.90
N MET A 25 5.23 -3.59 -2.13
CA MET A 25 6.52 -4.10 -2.63
C MET A 25 6.32 -5.04 -3.81
N LYS A 26 5.33 -5.95 -3.73
CA LYS A 26 4.99 -6.84 -4.84
C LYS A 26 4.41 -6.07 -6.02
N ALA A 27 3.46 -5.17 -5.79
CA ALA A 27 2.85 -4.37 -6.85
C ALA A 27 3.89 -3.52 -7.59
N ARG A 28 4.83 -2.90 -6.88
CA ARG A 28 5.94 -2.16 -7.47
C ARG A 28 6.85 -3.06 -8.30
N SER A 29 7.15 -4.27 -7.83
CA SER A 29 7.91 -5.24 -8.64
C SER A 29 7.16 -5.60 -9.92
N THR A 30 5.87 -5.94 -9.82
CA THR A 30 5.06 -6.31 -10.98
C THR A 30 4.92 -5.17 -11.99
N VAL A 31 4.77 -3.92 -11.54
CA VAL A 31 4.74 -2.75 -12.44
C VAL A 31 6.07 -2.62 -13.17
N ARG A 32 7.20 -2.81 -12.49
CA ARG A 32 8.54 -2.78 -13.11
C ARG A 32 8.80 -3.96 -14.05
N ASP A 33 8.24 -5.13 -13.75
CA ASP A 33 8.33 -6.31 -14.61
C ASP A 33 7.54 -6.11 -15.92
N VAL A 34 6.43 -5.36 -15.88
CA VAL A 34 5.63 -5.00 -17.06
C VAL A 34 6.27 -3.85 -17.83
N ASP A 35 6.67 -2.78 -17.14
CA ASP A 35 7.34 -1.62 -17.71
C ASP A 35 8.39 -1.09 -16.72
N PRO A 36 9.69 -1.31 -16.97
CA PRO A 36 10.75 -0.89 -16.08
C PRO A 36 10.94 0.64 -15.99
N GLN A 37 10.31 1.42 -16.89
CA GLN A 37 10.31 2.89 -16.83
C GLN A 37 9.14 3.45 -15.98
N ASN A 38 8.17 2.61 -15.61
CA ASN A 38 7.06 3.01 -14.78
C ASN A 38 7.35 2.74 -13.31
N ASP A 39 7.22 3.77 -12.48
CA ASP A 39 7.21 3.62 -11.03
C ASP A 39 5.78 3.71 -10.50
N LEU A 40 5.46 2.86 -9.52
CA LEU A 40 4.17 2.87 -8.84
C LEU A 40 4.03 4.19 -8.06
N THR A 41 3.24 5.12 -8.56
CA THR A 41 2.99 6.43 -7.91
C THR A 41 1.78 6.41 -6.99
N PHE A 42 0.76 5.62 -7.33
CA PHE A 42 -0.48 5.55 -6.59
C PHE A 42 -1.14 4.18 -6.74
N LEU A 43 -1.66 3.64 -5.65
CA LEU A 43 -2.36 2.37 -5.62
C LEU A 43 -3.69 2.55 -4.87
N ARG A 44 -4.80 2.28 -5.56
CA ARG A 44 -6.16 2.40 -5.02
C ARG A 44 -6.85 1.06 -5.05
N ILE A 45 -7.09 0.49 -3.87
CA ILE A 45 -7.86 -0.75 -3.72
C ILE A 45 -9.23 -0.40 -3.16
N ARG A 46 -10.26 -0.58 -3.97
CA ARG A 46 -11.65 -0.44 -3.51
C ARG A 46 -12.23 -1.81 -3.19
N SER A 47 -12.62 -2.02 -1.95
CA SER A 47 -13.42 -3.16 -1.50
C SER A 47 -14.88 -2.73 -1.27
N LYS A 48 -15.79 -3.70 -1.11
CA LYS A 48 -17.21 -3.40 -0.83
C LYS A 48 -17.43 -2.59 0.45
N LYS A 49 -16.60 -2.83 1.48
CA LYS A 49 -16.73 -2.18 2.79
C LYS A 49 -15.78 -1.00 2.96
N ASN A 50 -14.61 -1.06 2.34
CA ASN A 50 -13.49 -0.15 2.62
C ASN A 50 -12.79 0.25 1.33
N GLU A 51 -12.17 1.42 1.35
CA GLU A 51 -11.28 1.87 0.29
C GLU A 51 -9.89 2.13 0.88
N ILE A 52 -8.86 1.64 0.21
CA ILE A 52 -7.47 1.74 0.64
C ILE A 52 -6.70 2.45 -0.45
N MET A 53 -6.26 3.65 -0.13
CA MET A 53 -5.44 4.49 -1.00
C MET A 53 -4.03 4.50 -0.45
N VAL A 54 -3.07 4.16 -1.30
CA VAL A 54 -1.66 4.11 -0.95
C VAL A 54 -0.89 4.97 -1.95
N ALA A 55 -0.21 5.97 -1.43
CA ALA A 55 0.82 6.71 -2.15
C ALA A 55 2.18 6.31 -1.53
N PRO A 56 3.01 5.50 -2.20
CA PRO A 56 4.41 5.37 -1.80
C PRO A 56 5.04 6.76 -1.97
N GLY A 57 5.40 7.40 -0.84
CA GLY A 57 6.19 8.63 -0.89
C GLY A 57 7.51 8.39 -1.61
N LYS A 58 8.12 9.47 -2.12
CA LYS A 58 9.50 9.43 -2.64
C LYS A 58 10.47 8.94 -1.57
#